data_AF-A0A1Y1MZQ3-F1
#
_entry.id   AF-A0A1Y1MZQ3-F1
#
_cell.length_a   1.000
_cell.length_b   1.000
_cell.length_c   1.000
_cell.angle_alpha   90.00
_cell.angle_beta   90.00
_cell.angle_gamma   90.00
#
_symmetry.space_group_name_H-M   'P 1'
#
loop_
_entity.id
_entity.type
_entity.pdbx_description
1 polymer ?
#
loop_
_entity_poly.entity_id
_entity_poly.type
_entity_poly.pdbx_seq_one_letter_code
_entity_poly.pdbx_strand_id
1 'polypeptide(L)'
;MEVSDGEESSRKRPRVDTHYEERNSLREENDNLRCQMEAYKNEVEVIKVDLKRELEEKDKQFKMLQHTLQGMQQQLIDAKRKQSEEECKAKDLQTKIQQLSEAKTKTSSERDIVNLDDSEPEQSEASVCDAASDIVVVSVPPLNERDARLVGIISTFLNVHPFGAGLDYIWSYVSKLESNLKPSDIEVLMTRFPTVFKQELMGIGANIERRWLFNAFSSTN
;
A
#
# COMPACT_ATOMS: atom_id res chain seq x y z
N MET A 1 -27.33 93.07 3.14
CA MET A 1 -28.54 93.21 3.98
C MET A 1 -28.72 91.91 4.73
N GLU A 2 -28.84 92.04 6.05
CA GLU A 2 -29.02 91.00 7.04
C GLU A 2 -30.39 90.29 6.97
N VAL A 3 -30.37 89.06 7.47
CA VAL A 3 -31.40 88.26 8.17
C VAL A 3 -32.72 87.91 7.49
N SER A 4 -32.96 86.60 7.37
CA SER A 4 -34.16 86.01 7.98
C SER A 4 -33.76 84.74 8.72
N ASP A 5 -33.78 84.89 10.04
CA ASP A 5 -33.83 83.85 11.05
C ASP A 5 -35.07 82.97 10.85
N GLY A 6 -34.93 81.69 11.17
CA GLY A 6 -35.91 80.64 10.92
C GLY A 6 -35.46 79.34 11.59
N GLU A 7 -35.35 79.39 12.92
CA GLU A 7 -35.14 78.22 13.75
C GLU A 7 -36.22 77.13 13.56
N GLU A 8 -35.75 75.89 13.65
CA GLU A 8 -36.40 74.75 14.30
C GLU A 8 -37.37 73.83 13.52
N SER A 9 -36.79 72.76 12.96
CA SER A 9 -37.26 71.40 13.31
C SER A 9 -36.19 70.35 12.99
N SER A 10 -35.11 70.38 13.75
CA SER A 10 -34.31 69.16 13.95
C SER A 10 -35.20 68.18 14.72
N ARG A 11 -35.93 67.30 14.03
CA ARG A 11 -36.65 66.18 14.65
C ARG A 11 -35.61 65.23 15.27
N LYS A 12 -35.09 65.60 16.43
CA LYS A 12 -34.26 64.74 17.30
C LYS A 12 -35.18 63.59 17.71
N ARG A 13 -35.00 62.41 17.09
CA ARG A 13 -35.59 61.18 17.60
C ARG A 13 -35.25 61.05 19.10
N PRO A 14 -36.18 60.60 19.96
CA PRO A 14 -35.92 60.58 21.39
C PRO A 14 -34.78 59.60 21.66
N ARG A 15 -33.68 60.04 22.30
CA ARG A 15 -32.53 59.19 22.65
C ARG A 15 -32.92 57.91 23.42
N VAL A 16 -34.08 57.90 24.07
CA VAL A 16 -34.64 56.76 24.81
C VAL A 16 -35.14 55.65 23.89
N ASP A 17 -35.71 55.98 22.71
CA ASP A 17 -36.15 54.99 21.73
C ASP A 17 -34.96 54.26 21.10
N THR A 18 -33.90 54.99 20.77
CA THR A 18 -32.67 54.40 20.21
C THR A 18 -32.01 53.40 21.17
N HIS A 19 -31.96 53.71 22.46
CA HIS A 19 -31.41 52.79 23.47
C HIS A 19 -32.31 51.57 23.72
N TYR A 20 -33.63 51.73 23.57
CA TYR A 20 -34.57 50.60 23.68
C TYR A 20 -34.48 49.67 22.47
N GLU A 21 -34.36 50.22 21.27
CA GLU A 21 -34.12 49.48 20.02
C GLU A 21 -32.79 48.72 20.06
N GLU A 22 -31.70 49.37 20.51
CA GLU A 22 -30.38 48.74 20.65
C GLU A 22 -30.42 47.58 21.66
N ARG A 23 -31.10 47.75 22.80
CA ARG A 23 -31.27 46.69 23.80
C ARG A 23 -32.08 45.51 23.25
N ASN A 24 -33.09 45.76 22.42
CA ASN A 24 -33.87 44.68 21.80
C ASN A 24 -33.06 43.96 20.72
N SER A 25 -32.30 44.69 19.90
CA SER A 25 -31.38 44.11 18.91
C SER A 25 -30.35 43.20 19.58
N LEU A 26 -29.74 43.65 20.68
CA LEU A 26 -28.79 42.84 21.45
C LEU A 26 -29.44 41.59 22.05
N ARG A 27 -30.71 41.69 22.48
CA ARG A 27 -31.46 40.54 23.00
C ARG A 27 -31.74 39.51 21.89
N GLU A 28 -32.19 39.97 20.74
CA GLU A 28 -32.45 39.12 19.57
C GLU A 28 -31.16 38.47 19.07
N GLU A 29 -30.06 39.21 19.02
CA GLU A 29 -28.73 38.67 18.69
C GLU A 29 -28.32 37.60 19.71
N ASN A 30 -28.53 37.84 21.00
CA ASN A 30 -28.22 36.85 22.03
C ASN A 30 -29.05 35.57 21.89
N ASP A 31 -30.33 35.69 21.56
CA ASP A 31 -31.21 34.54 21.31
C ASP A 31 -30.81 33.79 20.02
N ASN A 32 -30.44 34.51 18.96
CA ASN A 32 -29.90 33.93 17.73
C ASN A 32 -28.59 33.17 17.99
N LEU A 33 -27.67 33.75 18.77
CA LEU A 33 -26.41 33.10 19.15
C LEU A 33 -26.66 31.83 19.97
N ARG A 34 -27.64 31.84 20.89
CA ARG A 34 -28.04 30.63 21.64
C ARG A 34 -28.54 29.53 20.71
N CYS A 35 -29.42 29.87 19.76
CA CYS A 35 -29.91 28.91 18.76
C CYS A 35 -28.76 28.35 17.91
N GLN A 36 -27.84 29.20 17.48
CA GLN A 36 -26.68 28.79 16.69
C GLN A 36 -25.75 27.86 17.50
N MET A 37 -25.49 28.15 18.77
CA MET A 37 -24.69 27.27 19.62
C MET A 37 -25.33 25.90 19.80
N GLU A 38 -26.65 25.82 19.99
CA GLU A 38 -27.34 24.53 20.12
C GLU A 38 -27.32 23.75 18.79
N ALA A 39 -27.42 24.44 17.65
CA ALA A 39 -27.25 23.81 16.34
C ALA A 39 -25.85 23.19 16.18
N TYR A 40 -24.79 23.95 16.45
CA TYR A 40 -23.42 23.42 16.38
C TYR A 40 -23.16 22.28 17.37
N LYS A 41 -23.71 22.36 18.58
CA LYS A 41 -23.64 21.28 19.55
C LYS A 41 -24.30 20.00 19.04
N ASN A 42 -25.46 20.11 18.39
CA ASN A 42 -26.14 18.97 17.77
C ASN A 42 -25.35 18.40 16.60
N GLU A 43 -24.80 19.25 15.72
CA GLU A 43 -23.94 18.81 14.61
C GLU A 43 -22.71 18.04 15.12
N VAL A 44 -22.06 18.54 16.17
CA VAL A 44 -20.93 17.85 16.81
C VAL A 44 -21.35 16.49 17.37
N GLU A 45 -22.50 16.40 18.04
CA GLU A 45 -22.97 15.13 18.59
C GLU A 45 -23.30 14.12 17.48
N VAL A 46 -23.91 14.57 16.37
CA VAL A 46 -24.15 13.72 15.19
C VAL A 46 -22.83 13.20 14.63
N ILE A 47 -21.84 14.08 14.39
CA ILE A 47 -20.52 13.67 13.89
C ILE A 47 -19.86 12.64 14.82
N LYS A 48 -19.96 12.84 16.13
CA LYS A 48 -19.40 11.94 17.12
C LYS A 48 -20.08 10.56 17.10
N VAL A 49 -21.40 10.53 16.98
CA VAL A 49 -22.17 9.29 16.88
C VAL A 49 -21.84 8.55 15.58
N ASP A 50 -21.76 9.25 14.45
CA ASP A 50 -21.45 8.65 13.16
C ASP A 50 -20.00 8.11 13.12
N LEU A 51 -19.03 8.85 13.64
CA LEU A 51 -17.64 8.38 13.76
C LEU A 51 -17.55 7.11 14.62
N LYS A 52 -18.28 7.07 15.74
CA LYS A 52 -18.33 5.89 16.60
C LYS A 52 -18.96 4.70 15.86
N ARG A 53 -20.05 4.90 15.12
CA ARG A 53 -20.70 3.86 14.32
C ARG A 53 -19.75 3.32 13.25
N GLU A 54 -19.06 4.20 12.52
CA GLU A 54 -18.10 3.80 11.49
C GLU A 54 -16.96 2.98 12.08
N LEU A 55 -16.43 3.39 13.24
CA LEU A 55 -15.38 2.64 13.94
C LEU A 55 -15.86 1.23 14.33
N GLU A 56 -17.09 1.10 14.87
CA GLU A 56 -17.68 -0.19 15.23
C GLU A 56 -17.92 -1.09 14.01
N GLU A 57 -18.32 -0.53 12.86
CA GLU A 57 -18.47 -1.27 11.61
C GLU A 57 -17.13 -1.76 11.07
N LYS A 58 -16.10 -0.91 11.09
CA LYS A 58 -14.74 -1.28 10.69
C LYS A 58 -14.16 -2.37 11.60
N ASP A 59 -14.39 -2.30 12.90
CA ASP A 59 -13.98 -3.34 13.85
C ASP A 59 -14.68 -4.69 13.56
N LYS A 60 -15.97 -4.67 13.23
CA LYS A 60 -16.70 -5.88 12.80
C LYS A 60 -16.13 -6.47 11.51
N GLN A 61 -15.86 -5.63 10.51
CA GLN A 61 -15.24 -6.06 9.25
C GLN A 61 -13.86 -6.67 9.50
N PHE A 62 -13.05 -6.04 10.35
CA PHE A 62 -11.73 -6.53 10.73
C PHE A 62 -11.81 -7.91 11.39
N LYS A 63 -12.70 -8.08 12.38
CA LYS A 63 -12.92 -9.37 13.05
C LYS A 63 -13.37 -10.48 12.10
N MET A 64 -14.27 -10.17 11.17
CA MET A 64 -14.71 -11.13 10.15
C MET A 64 -13.55 -11.55 9.26
N LEU A 65 -12.78 -10.59 8.76
CA LEU A 65 -11.62 -10.87 7.91
C LEU A 65 -10.56 -11.69 8.65
N GLN A 66 -10.29 -11.35 9.91
CA GLN A 66 -9.36 -12.09 10.77
C GLN A 66 -9.80 -13.56 10.95
N HIS A 67 -11.09 -13.79 11.20
CA HIS A 67 -11.64 -15.14 11.32
C HIS A 67 -11.54 -15.92 10.00
N THR A 68 -11.87 -15.28 8.87
CA THR A 68 -11.73 -15.91 7.54
C THR A 68 -10.27 -16.26 7.23
N LEU A 69 -9.33 -15.35 7.53
CA LEU A 69 -7.89 -15.57 7.33
C LEU A 69 -7.38 -16.76 8.15
N GLN A 70 -7.76 -16.85 9.43
CA GLN A 70 -7.43 -17.99 10.28
C GLN A 70 -8.01 -19.30 9.73
N GLY A 71 -9.26 -19.28 9.25
CA GLY A 71 -9.88 -20.44 8.62
C GLY A 71 -9.15 -20.90 7.35
N MET A 72 -8.78 -19.96 6.47
CA MET A 72 -8.01 -20.25 5.26
C MET A 72 -6.62 -20.79 5.58
N GLN A 73 -5.94 -20.22 6.59
CA GLN A 73 -4.63 -20.69 7.03
C GLN A 73 -4.71 -22.14 7.55
N GLN A 74 -5.75 -22.48 8.32
CA GLN A 74 -5.97 -23.85 8.79
C GLN A 74 -6.20 -24.82 7.61
N GLN A 75 -7.02 -24.43 6.64
CA GLN A 75 -7.24 -25.24 5.42
C GLN A 75 -5.94 -25.47 4.63
N LEU A 76 -5.09 -24.45 4.49
CA LEU A 76 -3.79 -24.57 3.82
C LEU A 76 -2.84 -25.53 4.55
N ILE A 77 -2.80 -25.46 5.88
CA ILE A 77 -2.01 -26.38 6.70
C ILE A 77 -2.47 -27.83 6.50
N ASP A 78 -3.78 -28.07 6.55
CA ASP A 78 -4.34 -29.40 6.35
C ASP A 78 -4.13 -29.94 4.93
N ALA A 79 -4.29 -29.09 3.91
CA ALA A 79 -4.00 -29.44 2.52
C ALA A 79 -2.52 -29.81 2.32
N LYS A 80 -1.60 -29.03 2.90
CA LYS A 80 -0.15 -29.28 2.83
C LYS A 80 0.23 -30.59 3.53
N ARG A 81 -0.38 -30.89 4.68
CA ARG A 81 -0.18 -32.16 5.39
C ARG A 81 -0.64 -33.35 4.54
N LYS A 82 -1.84 -33.26 3.97
CA LYS A 82 -2.39 -34.32 3.11
C LYS A 82 -1.55 -34.53 1.85
N GLN A 83 -1.10 -33.45 1.20
CA GLN A 83 -0.22 -33.50 0.04
C GLN A 83 1.09 -34.23 0.36
N SER A 84 1.71 -33.96 1.52
CA SER A 84 2.94 -34.64 1.95
C SER A 84 2.73 -36.15 2.15
N GLU A 85 1.58 -36.58 2.68
CA GLU A 85 1.25 -38.00 2.86
C GLU A 85 1.05 -38.70 1.50
N GLU A 86 0.37 -38.03 0.56
CA GLU A 86 0.16 -38.54 -0.80
C GLU A 86 1.49 -38.64 -1.58
N GLU A 87 2.38 -37.66 -1.43
CA GLU A 87 3.71 -37.67 -2.04
C GLU A 87 4.56 -38.84 -1.52
N CYS A 88 4.51 -39.13 -0.22
CA CYS A 88 5.19 -40.28 0.38
C CYS A 88 4.67 -41.61 -0.21
N LYS A 89 3.34 -41.78 -0.26
CA LYS A 89 2.71 -42.97 -0.85
C LYS A 89 3.05 -43.12 -2.35
N ALA A 90 3.13 -42.02 -3.09
CA ALA A 90 3.51 -42.03 -4.49
C ALA A 90 4.94 -42.55 -4.68
N LYS A 91 5.89 -42.08 -3.86
CA LYS A 91 7.29 -42.57 -3.87
C LYS A 91 7.39 -44.06 -3.54
N ASP A 92 6.63 -44.53 -2.55
CA ASP A 92 6.57 -45.96 -2.19
C ASP A 92 6.00 -46.84 -3.30
N LEU A 93 4.98 -46.36 -4.02
CA LEU A 93 4.42 -47.07 -5.16
C LEU A 93 5.37 -47.07 -6.36
N GLN A 94 6.04 -45.95 -6.62
CA GLN A 94 7.01 -45.82 -7.70
C GLN A 94 8.19 -46.78 -7.53
N THR A 95 8.73 -46.88 -6.31
CA THR A 95 9.79 -47.84 -5.97
C THR A 95 9.32 -49.30 -6.11
N LYS A 96 8.10 -49.63 -5.67
CA LYS A 96 7.51 -50.98 -5.87
C LYS A 96 7.35 -51.34 -7.35
N ILE A 97 6.90 -50.40 -8.19
CA ILE A 97 6.78 -50.61 -9.64
C ILE A 97 8.15 -50.88 -10.27
N GLN A 98 9.17 -50.11 -9.88
CA GLN A 98 10.53 -50.28 -10.40
C GLN A 98 11.11 -51.65 -10.02
N GLN A 99 10.96 -52.07 -8.77
CA GLN A 99 11.40 -53.40 -8.30
C GLN A 99 10.69 -54.55 -9.04
N LEU A 100 9.38 -54.44 -9.28
CA LEU A 100 8.62 -55.43 -10.04
C LEU A 100 9.02 -55.46 -11.52
N SER A 101 9.41 -54.31 -12.10
CA SER A 101 9.90 -54.24 -13.48
C SER A 101 11.27 -54.92 -13.66
N GLU A 102 12.17 -54.76 -12.69
CA GLU A 102 13.50 -55.40 -12.67
C GLU A 102 13.43 -56.91 -12.39
N ALA A 103 12.43 -57.36 -11.63
CA ALA A 103 12.19 -58.78 -11.39
C ALA A 103 11.63 -59.51 -12.63
N LYS A 104 10.92 -58.79 -13.53
CA LYS A 104 10.28 -59.36 -14.73
C LYS A 104 11.25 -59.51 -15.91
N THR A 105 12.33 -58.73 -15.97
CA THR A 105 13.42 -58.91 -16.95
C THR A 105 14.31 -60.12 -16.65
N LYS A 106 14.34 -60.61 -15.41
CA LYS A 106 15.11 -61.82 -15.03
C LYS A 106 14.43 -63.16 -15.30
N THR A 107 13.15 -63.19 -15.69
CA THR A 107 12.39 -64.43 -15.94
C THR A 107 12.03 -64.70 -17.41
N SER A 108 12.54 -63.89 -18.35
CA SER A 108 12.20 -63.98 -19.78
C SER A 108 13.43 -64.04 -20.72
N SER A 109 14.48 -64.79 -20.34
CA SER A 109 15.68 -64.97 -21.19
C SER A 109 16.15 -66.42 -21.18
N GLU A 110 15.34 -67.31 -21.76
CA GLU A 110 15.79 -68.59 -22.32
C GLU A 110 15.34 -68.59 -23.79
N ARG A 111 16.31 -68.42 -24.71
CA ARG A 111 16.34 -68.62 -26.19
C ARG A 111 17.04 -67.48 -26.97
N ASP A 112 18.32 -67.75 -27.24
CA ASP A 112 19.03 -67.69 -28.54
C ASP A 112 19.13 -66.41 -29.41
N ILE A 113 20.40 -65.99 -29.59
CA ILE A 113 21.13 -65.48 -30.80
C ILE A 113 20.66 -64.08 -31.31
N VAL A 114 21.51 -63.02 -31.39
CA VAL A 114 22.72 -62.87 -32.21
C VAL A 114 23.70 -61.83 -31.60
N ASN A 115 25.00 -62.13 -31.62
CA ASN A 115 26.11 -61.19 -31.44
C ASN A 115 26.19 -60.21 -32.62
N LEU A 116 26.48 -58.93 -32.34
CA LEU A 116 27.46 -58.18 -33.14
C LEU A 116 28.15 -57.13 -32.24
N ASP A 117 29.46 -57.25 -32.24
CA ASP A 117 30.51 -56.56 -31.49
C ASP A 117 30.78 -55.16 -32.08
N ASP A 118 30.95 -54.13 -31.25
CA ASP A 118 32.01 -53.11 -31.43
C ASP A 118 32.18 -52.20 -30.19
N SER A 119 33.25 -52.48 -29.44
CA SER A 119 34.20 -51.54 -28.81
C SER A 119 33.74 -50.36 -27.91
N GLU A 120 33.91 -50.58 -26.60
CA GLU A 120 34.18 -49.64 -25.49
C GLU A 120 35.62 -49.01 -25.59
N PRO A 121 36.11 -48.05 -24.74
CA PRO A 121 35.55 -47.49 -23.48
C PRO A 121 35.79 -45.96 -23.19
N GLU A 122 35.18 -45.52 -22.08
CA GLU A 122 35.67 -44.57 -21.04
C GLU A 122 35.22 -43.08 -20.96
N GLN A 123 34.90 -42.74 -19.70
CA GLN A 123 34.94 -41.45 -18.98
C GLN A 123 33.65 -40.62 -18.79
N SER A 124 32.88 -41.04 -17.76
CA SER A 124 32.65 -40.30 -16.50
C SER A 124 32.54 -38.75 -16.53
N GLU A 125 31.35 -38.21 -16.22
CA GLU A 125 31.01 -37.52 -14.96
C GLU A 125 29.90 -36.45 -15.09
N ALA A 126 29.11 -36.35 -14.00
CA ALA A 126 28.28 -35.24 -13.55
C ALA A 126 27.10 -34.77 -14.45
N SER A 127 25.86 -35.01 -14.06
CA SER A 127 25.12 -34.25 -13.05
C SER A 127 24.83 -32.80 -13.46
N VAL A 128 23.57 -32.55 -13.80
CA VAL A 128 22.64 -31.57 -13.18
C VAL A 128 21.65 -31.13 -14.25
N CYS A 129 20.41 -31.61 -14.10
CA CYS A 129 19.24 -30.97 -14.65
C CYS A 129 19.00 -29.66 -13.89
N ASP A 130 18.94 -28.52 -14.58
CA ASP A 130 18.34 -27.33 -14.01
C ASP A 130 17.21 -26.84 -14.90
N ALA A 131 16.01 -27.09 -14.40
CA ALA A 131 14.78 -26.46 -14.84
C ALA A 131 14.75 -25.07 -14.21
N ALA A 132 15.34 -24.09 -14.91
CA ALA A 132 15.21 -22.70 -14.54
C ALA A 132 13.83 -22.19 -14.98
N SER A 133 12.95 -22.08 -13.98
CA SER A 133 11.72 -21.31 -13.96
C SER A 133 11.84 -19.98 -14.71
N ASP A 134 10.76 -19.58 -15.38
CA ASP A 134 10.52 -18.25 -15.95
C ASP A 134 10.76 -17.15 -14.90
N ILE A 135 12.01 -16.69 -14.80
CA ILE A 135 12.31 -15.35 -14.31
C ILE A 135 12.07 -14.44 -15.50
N VAL A 136 10.97 -13.68 -15.44
CA VAL A 136 10.81 -12.50 -16.28
C VAL A 136 11.89 -11.51 -15.85
N VAL A 137 13.09 -11.65 -16.42
CA VAL A 137 14.13 -10.64 -16.37
C VAL A 137 13.61 -9.48 -17.21
N VAL A 138 12.83 -8.60 -16.58
CA VAL A 138 12.59 -7.27 -17.11
C VAL A 138 13.99 -6.67 -17.25
N SER A 139 14.46 -6.57 -18.48
CA SER A 139 15.73 -5.94 -18.84
C SER A 139 15.68 -4.49 -18.39
N VAL A 140 16.08 -4.25 -17.13
CA VAL A 140 16.34 -2.90 -16.65
C VAL A 140 17.62 -2.46 -17.37
N PRO A 141 17.61 -1.33 -18.11
CA PRO A 141 18.82 -0.81 -18.73
C PRO A 141 19.93 -0.69 -17.68
N PRO A 142 21.21 -0.87 -18.05
CA PRO A 142 22.31 -0.68 -17.12
C PRO A 142 22.18 0.66 -16.39
N LEU A 143 22.29 0.59 -15.08
CA LEU A 143 22.02 1.69 -14.18
C LEU A 143 23.15 2.71 -14.31
N ASN A 144 22.83 3.95 -14.68
CA ASN A 144 23.83 4.99 -14.87
C ASN A 144 24.40 5.42 -13.50
N GLU A 145 25.65 5.87 -13.42
CA GLU A 145 26.28 6.24 -12.13
C GLU A 145 25.48 7.33 -11.40
N ARG A 146 24.94 8.29 -12.17
CA ARG A 146 24.04 9.33 -11.66
C ARG A 146 22.77 8.74 -11.05
N ASP A 147 22.13 7.78 -11.73
CA ASP A 147 20.92 7.12 -11.24
C ASP A 147 21.23 6.35 -9.95
N ALA A 148 22.36 5.64 -9.91
CA ALA A 148 22.79 4.85 -8.74
C ALA A 148 22.97 5.75 -7.51
N ARG A 149 23.61 6.89 -7.70
CA ARG A 149 23.79 7.90 -6.66
C ARG A 149 22.45 8.45 -6.17
N LEU A 150 21.55 8.82 -7.09
CA LEU A 150 20.24 9.35 -6.74
C LEU A 150 19.39 8.32 -5.99
N VAL A 151 19.38 7.07 -6.44
CA VAL A 151 18.72 5.96 -5.73
C VAL A 151 19.28 5.83 -4.32
N GLY A 152 20.60 5.92 -4.14
CA GLY A 152 21.24 5.90 -2.82
C GLY A 152 20.77 7.04 -1.92
N ILE A 153 20.79 8.28 -2.42
CA ILE A 153 20.37 9.49 -1.68
C ILE A 153 18.88 9.42 -1.30
N ILE A 154 18.02 9.03 -2.25
CA ILE A 154 16.57 8.94 -2.01
C ILE A 154 16.27 7.80 -1.04
N SER A 155 16.99 6.68 -1.13
CA SER A 155 16.85 5.55 -0.20
C SER A 155 17.21 5.95 1.22
N THR A 156 18.33 6.63 1.46
CA THR A 156 18.71 7.09 2.80
C THR A 156 17.73 8.10 3.36
N PHE A 157 17.22 9.01 2.51
CA PHE A 157 16.17 9.95 2.87
C PHE A 157 14.89 9.23 3.30
N LEU A 158 14.33 8.37 2.44
CA LEU A 158 13.05 7.72 2.73
C LEU A 158 13.14 6.69 3.84
N ASN A 159 14.31 6.10 4.09
CA ASN A 159 14.52 5.16 5.19
C ASN A 159 14.28 5.78 6.58
N VAL A 160 14.42 7.11 6.72
CA VAL A 160 14.08 7.82 7.96
C VAL A 160 12.67 8.43 7.97
N HIS A 161 11.85 8.18 6.92
CA HIS A 161 10.49 8.68 6.78
C HIS A 161 9.48 7.51 6.78
N PRO A 162 9.02 7.05 7.97
CA PRO A 162 8.15 5.88 8.08
C PRO A 162 6.79 6.02 7.37
N PHE A 163 6.32 7.26 7.17
CA PHE A 163 5.06 7.58 6.47
C PHE A 163 5.29 8.09 5.03
N GLY A 164 6.51 7.90 4.51
CA GLY A 164 6.90 8.42 3.22
C GLY A 164 6.95 9.94 3.14
N ALA A 165 7.19 10.44 1.93
CA ALA A 165 7.29 11.86 1.63
C ALA A 165 6.67 12.19 0.28
N GLY A 166 6.15 13.42 0.16
CA GLY A 166 5.71 13.96 -1.13
C GLY A 166 6.90 14.21 -2.08
N LEU A 167 6.63 14.19 -3.38
CA LEU A 167 7.65 14.38 -4.41
C LEU A 167 8.42 15.69 -4.24
N ASP A 168 7.72 16.79 -3.96
CA ASP A 168 8.33 18.11 -3.78
C ASP A 168 9.30 18.17 -2.60
N TYR A 169 9.00 17.41 -1.53
CA TYR A 169 9.86 17.36 -0.36
C TYR A 169 11.14 16.56 -0.64
N ILE A 170 10.99 15.41 -1.30
CA ILE A 170 12.13 14.59 -1.75
C ILE A 170 13.00 15.41 -2.69
N TRP A 171 12.40 16.06 -3.69
CA TRP A 171 13.10 16.92 -4.63
C TRP A 171 13.86 18.07 -3.93
N SER A 172 13.23 18.72 -2.95
CA SER A 172 13.86 19.79 -2.17
C SER A 172 15.07 19.31 -1.38
N TYR A 173 15.06 18.05 -0.91
CA TYR A 173 16.22 17.44 -0.24
C TYR A 173 17.32 17.07 -1.24
N VAL A 174 16.97 16.33 -2.29
CA VAL A 174 17.92 15.84 -3.30
C VAL A 174 18.61 17.00 -4.02
N SER A 175 17.87 18.08 -4.33
CA SER A 175 18.40 19.25 -5.04
C SER A 175 19.48 20.02 -4.28
N LYS A 176 19.57 19.84 -2.95
CA LYS A 176 20.65 20.42 -2.13
C LYS A 176 21.97 19.65 -2.27
N LEU A 177 21.90 18.38 -2.66
CA LEU A 177 23.05 17.49 -2.81
C LEU A 177 23.50 17.39 -4.28
N GLU A 178 22.54 17.33 -5.20
CA GLU A 178 22.76 17.23 -6.64
C GLU A 178 21.99 18.36 -7.35
N SER A 179 22.72 19.21 -8.09
CA SER A 179 22.13 20.34 -8.81
C SER A 179 21.57 19.92 -10.19
N ASN A 180 20.61 20.70 -10.70
CA ASN A 180 19.98 20.53 -12.02
C ASN A 180 19.07 19.28 -12.17
N LEU A 181 18.19 19.04 -11.19
CA LEU A 181 17.19 17.98 -11.27
C LEU A 181 15.78 18.58 -11.33
N LYS A 182 14.92 18.03 -12.18
CA LYS A 182 13.49 18.36 -12.15
C LYS A 182 12.76 17.35 -11.26
N PRO A 183 11.63 17.75 -10.63
CA PRO A 183 10.80 16.81 -9.88
C PRO A 183 10.36 15.60 -10.72
N SER A 184 10.08 15.81 -12.02
CA SER A 184 9.73 14.75 -12.96
C SER A 184 10.82 13.68 -13.11
N ASP A 185 12.09 14.08 -13.09
CA ASP A 185 13.21 13.15 -13.30
C ASP A 185 13.36 12.22 -12.08
N ILE A 186 13.11 12.75 -10.88
CA ILE A 186 13.07 11.97 -9.64
C ILE A 186 11.89 11.00 -9.65
N GLU A 187 10.71 11.46 -10.07
CA GLU A 187 9.52 10.61 -10.16
C GLU A 187 9.72 9.43 -11.13
N VAL A 188 10.26 9.70 -12.32
CA VAL A 188 10.58 8.66 -13.31
C VAL A 188 11.62 7.68 -12.77
N LEU A 189 12.67 8.18 -12.11
CA LEU A 189 13.69 7.34 -11.50
C LEU A 189 13.08 6.41 -10.44
N MET A 190 12.26 6.94 -9.52
CA MET A 190 11.66 6.15 -8.46
C MET A 190 10.67 5.12 -9.00
N THR A 191 9.92 5.46 -10.05
CA THR A 191 8.99 4.55 -10.74
C THR A 191 9.72 3.38 -11.41
N ARG A 192 10.97 3.57 -11.85
CA ARG A 192 11.80 2.51 -12.46
C ARG A 192 12.23 1.43 -11.46
N PHE A 193 12.18 1.70 -10.17
CA PHE A 193 12.58 0.76 -9.11
C PHE A 193 11.43 0.45 -8.14
N PRO A 194 10.35 -0.25 -8.60
CA PRO A 194 9.17 -0.51 -7.79
C PRO A 194 9.42 -1.43 -6.58
N THR A 195 10.52 -2.21 -6.62
CA THR A 195 10.96 -3.03 -5.48
C THR A 195 11.63 -2.20 -4.38
N VAL A 196 12.15 -1.02 -4.72
CA VAL A 196 12.87 -0.13 -3.79
C VAL A 196 11.97 1.03 -3.33
N PHE A 197 11.18 1.59 -4.24
CA PHE A 197 10.31 2.72 -3.99
C PHE A 197 8.86 2.39 -4.35
N LYS A 198 7.94 2.74 -3.46
CA LYS A 198 6.51 2.53 -3.66
C LYS A 198 5.77 3.86 -3.54
N GLN A 199 4.85 4.14 -4.47
CA GLN A 199 3.97 5.28 -4.36
C GLN A 199 2.63 4.83 -3.76
N GLU A 200 2.18 5.50 -2.71
CA GLU A 200 0.89 5.25 -2.07
C GLU A 200 0.07 6.54 -1.98
N LEU A 201 -1.25 6.39 -2.04
CA LEU A 201 -2.20 7.46 -1.78
C LEU A 201 -2.58 7.41 -0.30
N MET A 202 -2.19 8.44 0.45
CA MET A 202 -2.49 8.57 1.86
C MET A 202 -3.57 9.64 2.07
N GLY A 203 -4.53 9.42 2.98
CA GLY A 203 -5.58 10.39 3.31
C GLY A 203 -6.97 9.99 2.83
N ILE A 204 -7.97 10.83 3.14
CA ILE A 204 -9.40 10.58 2.85
C ILE A 204 -10.01 11.82 2.19
N GLY A 205 -10.74 11.62 1.09
CA GLY A 205 -11.49 12.66 0.40
C GLY A 205 -10.59 13.78 -0.15
N ALA A 206 -10.87 15.02 0.26
CA ALA A 206 -10.16 16.21 -0.20
C ALA A 206 -8.70 16.31 0.27
N ASN A 207 -8.27 15.46 1.22
CA ASN A 207 -6.92 15.48 1.78
C ASN A 207 -6.07 14.27 1.32
N ILE A 208 -6.32 13.77 0.10
CA ILE A 208 -5.56 12.64 -0.46
C ILE A 208 -4.23 13.14 -1.05
N GLU A 209 -3.13 12.61 -0.54
CA GLU A 209 -1.77 12.98 -0.93
C GLU A 209 -1.01 11.78 -1.51
N ARG A 210 -0.22 12.02 -2.55
CA ARG A 210 0.72 11.03 -3.09
C ARG A 210 2.00 11.06 -2.28
N ARG A 211 2.37 9.93 -1.69
CA ARG A 211 3.61 9.77 -0.93
C ARG A 211 4.43 8.62 -1.45
N TRP A 212 5.74 8.81 -1.47
CA TRP A 212 6.71 7.78 -1.79
C TRP A 212 7.27 7.16 -0.52
N LEU A 213 7.35 5.84 -0.48
CA LEU A 213 7.87 5.03 0.61
C LEU A 213 9.08 4.21 0.15
N PHE A 214 9.96 3.90 1.10
CA PHE A 214 11.07 2.98 0.91
C PHE A 214 10.62 1.55 1.21
N ASN A 215 10.78 0.64 0.24
CA ASN A 215 10.22 -0.71 0.26
C ASN A 215 11.24 -1.82 -0.03
N ALA A 216 12.55 -1.51 -0.03
CA ALA A 216 13.59 -2.45 -0.43
C ALA A 216 13.68 -3.73 0.43
N PHE A 217 13.22 -3.68 1.69
CA PHE A 217 13.30 -4.79 2.65
C PHE A 217 11.95 -5.45 2.96
N SER A 218 10.86 -5.01 2.32
CA SER A 218 9.57 -5.69 2.51
C SER A 218 9.61 -7.03 1.79
N SER A 219 9.42 -8.13 2.53
CA SER A 219 9.31 -9.45 1.93
C SER A 219 8.16 -9.44 0.91
N THR A 220 8.50 -9.63 -0.36
CA THR A 220 7.55 -10.03 -1.40
C THR A 220 7.00 -11.39 -0.99
N ASN A 221 5.78 -11.41 -0.44
CA ASN A 221 4.98 -12.62 -0.26
C ASN A 221 4.22 -12.92 -1.55
#